data_AF-A0A8S3UDX1-F1
#
_entry.id   AF-A0A8S3UDX1-F1
#
_cell.length_a   1.000
_cell.length_b   1.000
_cell.length_c   1.000
_cell.angle_alpha   90.00
_cell.angle_beta   90.00
_cell.angle_gamma   90.00
#
_symmetry.space_group_name_H-M   'P 1'
#
loop_
_entity.id
_entity.type
_entity.pdbx_description
1 polymer ?
#
loop_
_entity_poly.entity_id
_entity_poly.type
_entity_poly.pdbx_seq_one_letter_code
_entity_poly.pdbx_strand_id
1 'polypeptide(L)'
;MARKSEKESFVLTKPYLEKLACKIRKDYHLVLFKLGVTEHMNEQTYHDNKYDDRNAFNGLIDWKIKRQYEGKYEHDMIEHLKETLACVGRRDLCKELEDEEQRRRKQKEDEEERRREQANYEEEQRQLEEEEQQRREDERYEEEKRRRQQQEEDDEYEEQQRRQDEKEKQQEQEQRRQFEEQQQRR
;
A
#
# COMPACT_ATOMS: atom_id res chain seq x y z
N MET A 1 -13.47 -10.76 -0.01
CA MET A 1 -14.74 -10.04 -0.30
C MET A 1 -14.43 -8.79 -1.10
N ALA A 2 -14.22 -8.93 -2.41
CA ALA A 2 -13.95 -7.82 -3.31
C ALA A 2 -15.25 -7.32 -3.94
N ARG A 3 -15.29 -6.04 -4.34
CA ARG A 3 -16.36 -5.28 -5.04
C ARG A 3 -17.23 -4.40 -4.15
N LYS A 4 -16.67 -3.26 -3.72
CA LYS A 4 -17.47 -2.06 -3.39
C LYS A 4 -16.86 -0.72 -3.86
N SER A 5 -15.70 -0.68 -4.53
CA SER A 5 -15.02 0.59 -4.85
C SER A 5 -15.12 1.07 -6.31
N GLU A 6 -15.64 0.27 -7.26
CA GLU A 6 -15.52 0.58 -8.70
C GLU A 6 -16.44 1.70 -9.23
N LYS A 7 -17.33 2.27 -8.42
CA LYS A 7 -18.34 3.25 -8.91
C LYS A 7 -18.48 4.53 -8.10
N GLU A 8 -17.50 4.87 -7.28
CA GLU A 8 -17.43 6.22 -6.71
C GLU A 8 -16.76 7.14 -7.76
N SER A 9 -17.56 7.70 -8.66
CA SER A 9 -17.19 8.98 -9.26
C SER A 9 -17.22 10.00 -8.12
N PHE A 10 -16.19 10.84 -8.01
CA PHE A 10 -16.16 11.96 -7.04
C PHE A 10 -16.12 13.27 -7.82
N VAL A 11 -16.99 13.41 -8.82
CA VAL A 11 -17.02 14.59 -9.67
C VAL A 11 -17.88 15.69 -9.05
N LEU A 12 -19.00 15.33 -8.42
CA LEU A 12 -19.96 16.25 -7.81
C LEU A 12 -19.46 16.79 -6.46
N THR A 13 -18.18 17.09 -6.36
CA THR A 13 -17.59 17.79 -5.21
C THR A 13 -18.17 19.19 -5.07
N LYS A 14 -18.12 19.75 -3.86
CA LYS A 14 -18.58 21.12 -3.61
C LYS A 14 -17.97 22.15 -4.59
N PRO A 15 -16.64 22.18 -4.83
CA PRO A 15 -16.04 23.13 -5.78
C PRO A 15 -16.51 22.93 -7.23
N TYR A 16 -16.78 21.68 -7.64
CA TYR A 16 -17.31 21.40 -8.96
C TYR A 16 -18.73 21.93 -9.13
N LEU A 17 -19.58 21.72 -8.12
CA LEU A 17 -20.96 22.23 -8.12
C LEU A 17 -21.01 23.76 -8.11
N GLU A 18 -20.10 24.43 -7.39
CA GLU A 18 -19.95 25.90 -7.44
C GLU A 18 -19.58 26.37 -8.85
N LYS A 19 -18.61 25.72 -9.49
CA LYS A 19 -18.21 26.05 -10.87
C LYS A 19 -19.36 25.80 -11.85
N LEU A 20 -20.08 24.69 -11.69
CA LEU A 20 -21.23 24.36 -12.54
C LEU A 20 -22.34 25.39 -12.38
N ALA A 21 -22.65 25.79 -11.14
CA ALA A 21 -23.65 26.82 -10.82
C ALA A 21 -23.37 28.13 -11.58
N CYS A 22 -22.12 28.60 -11.56
CA CYS A 22 -21.70 29.78 -12.32
C CYS A 22 -21.92 29.63 -13.84
N LYS A 23 -21.74 28.43 -14.38
CA LYS A 23 -21.90 28.16 -15.81
C LYS A 23 -23.36 28.02 -16.24
N ILE A 24 -24.22 27.48 -15.38
CA ILE A 24 -25.66 27.37 -15.64
C ILE A 24 -26.44 28.61 -15.21
N ARG A 25 -25.80 29.65 -14.66
CA ARG A 25 -26.41 30.87 -14.09
C ARG A 25 -27.60 31.45 -14.85
N LYS A 26 -27.60 31.40 -16.18
CA LYS A 26 -28.70 31.93 -17.02
C LYS A 26 -29.89 30.97 -17.16
N ASP A 27 -29.62 29.67 -17.06
CA ASP A 27 -30.56 28.58 -17.32
C ASP A 27 -30.84 27.74 -16.07
N TYR A 28 -30.32 28.17 -14.90
CA TYR A 28 -30.30 27.37 -13.68
C TYR A 28 -31.70 26.94 -13.25
N HIS A 29 -32.70 27.81 -13.43
CA HIS A 29 -34.09 27.51 -13.15
C HIS A 29 -34.61 26.33 -13.98
N LEU A 30 -34.28 26.26 -15.28
CA LEU A 30 -34.65 25.11 -16.14
C LEU A 30 -33.93 23.84 -15.71
N VAL A 31 -32.66 23.95 -15.33
CA VAL A 31 -31.86 22.83 -14.82
C VAL A 31 -32.46 22.30 -13.52
N LEU A 32 -32.65 23.15 -12.50
CA LEU A 32 -33.20 22.77 -11.20
C LEU A 32 -34.64 22.22 -11.32
N PHE A 33 -35.46 22.78 -12.20
CA PHE A 33 -36.79 22.26 -12.51
C PHE A 33 -36.73 20.82 -13.00
N LYS A 34 -35.88 20.53 -13.99
CA LYS A 34 -35.73 19.19 -14.56
C LYS A 34 -35.10 18.21 -13.56
N LEU A 35 -34.24 18.71 -12.66
CA LEU A 35 -33.70 17.93 -11.54
C LEU A 35 -34.73 17.68 -10.41
N GLY A 36 -35.92 18.28 -10.49
CA GLY A 36 -36.98 18.11 -9.50
C GLY A 36 -36.75 18.86 -8.19
N VAL A 37 -36.04 19.99 -8.25
CA VAL A 37 -35.75 20.88 -7.12
C VAL A 37 -36.50 22.20 -7.31
N THR A 38 -37.79 22.15 -6.96
CA THR A 38 -38.73 23.26 -7.16
C THR A 38 -38.74 24.27 -6.02
N GLU A 39 -38.20 23.91 -4.85
CA GLU A 39 -38.13 24.78 -3.66
C GLU A 39 -37.27 26.04 -3.91
N HIS A 40 -36.30 25.95 -4.83
CA HIS A 40 -35.44 27.05 -5.25
C HIS A 40 -35.99 27.85 -6.44
N MET A 41 -37.24 27.60 -6.84
CA MET A 41 -37.91 28.25 -7.98
C MET A 41 -38.93 29.32 -7.57
N ASN A 42 -38.92 29.76 -6.31
CA ASN A 42 -39.95 30.67 -5.80
C ASN A 42 -39.94 32.03 -6.53
N GLU A 43 -41.11 32.52 -6.96
CA GLU A 43 -41.27 33.70 -7.82
C GLU A 43 -40.68 34.99 -7.21
N GLN A 44 -40.72 35.13 -5.88
CA GLN A 44 -40.10 36.26 -5.17
C GLN A 44 -38.57 36.28 -5.31
N THR A 45 -37.92 35.12 -5.25
CA THR A 45 -36.46 34.98 -5.41
C THR A 45 -36.02 35.24 -6.86
N TYR A 46 -36.89 34.91 -7.83
CA TYR A 46 -36.64 35.10 -9.26
C TYR A 46 -36.64 36.60 -9.66
N HIS A 47 -37.50 37.40 -9.02
CA HIS A 47 -37.65 38.82 -9.35
C HIS A 47 -36.56 39.72 -8.75
N ASP A 48 -36.02 39.37 -7.58
CA ASP A 48 -34.99 40.19 -6.90
C ASP A 48 -33.56 39.90 -7.36
N ASN A 49 -33.30 38.73 -7.96
CA ASN A 49 -31.93 38.32 -8.29
C ASN A 49 -31.88 37.47 -9.58
N LYS A 50 -32.07 38.15 -10.71
CA LYS A 50 -32.25 37.56 -12.06
C LYS A 50 -31.15 36.57 -12.51
N TYR A 51 -30.02 36.53 -11.82
CA TYR A 51 -28.89 35.64 -12.09
C TYR A 51 -28.10 35.37 -10.79
N ASP A 52 -28.56 34.48 -9.92
CA ASP A 52 -27.91 34.21 -8.64
C ASP A 52 -27.17 32.85 -8.63
N ASP A 53 -25.84 32.91 -8.68
CA ASP A 53 -24.95 31.75 -8.61
C ASP A 53 -25.16 30.96 -7.30
N ARG A 54 -25.56 31.64 -6.22
CA ARG A 54 -25.83 31.02 -4.93
C ARG A 54 -27.09 30.18 -4.96
N ASN A 55 -28.15 30.61 -5.64
CA ASN A 55 -29.38 29.82 -5.78
C ASN A 55 -29.17 28.61 -6.70
N ALA A 56 -28.42 28.80 -7.79
CA ALA A 56 -28.01 27.69 -8.65
C ALA A 56 -27.19 26.66 -7.86
N PHE A 57 -26.22 27.10 -7.06
CA PHE A 57 -25.39 26.23 -6.24
C PHE A 57 -26.18 25.52 -5.14
N ASN A 58 -27.00 26.24 -4.37
CA ASN A 58 -27.82 25.67 -3.30
C ASN A 58 -28.80 24.63 -3.86
N GLY A 59 -29.45 24.91 -4.99
CA GLY A 59 -30.33 23.94 -5.64
C GLY A 59 -29.60 22.68 -6.12
N LEU A 60 -28.37 22.81 -6.63
CA LEU A 60 -27.54 21.65 -7.00
C LEU A 60 -27.10 20.83 -5.78
N ILE A 61 -26.81 21.48 -4.66
CA ILE A 61 -26.48 20.82 -3.40
C ILE A 61 -27.70 20.06 -2.85
N ASP A 62 -28.86 20.70 -2.80
CA ASP A 62 -30.09 20.09 -2.30
C ASP A 62 -30.53 18.93 -3.18
N TRP A 63 -30.39 19.07 -4.51
CA TRP A 63 -30.56 17.95 -5.43
C TRP A 63 -29.62 16.78 -5.09
N LYS A 64 -28.32 17.04 -4.91
CA LYS A 64 -27.34 16.00 -4.60
C LYS A 64 -27.68 15.29 -3.29
N ILE A 65 -28.00 16.05 -2.25
CA ILE A 65 -28.37 15.53 -0.93
C ILE A 65 -29.63 14.65 -1.04
N LYS A 66 -30.66 15.13 -1.75
CA LYS A 66 -31.89 14.36 -1.99
C LYS A 66 -31.60 13.03 -2.68
N ARG A 67 -30.78 13.02 -3.73
CA ARG A 67 -30.38 11.78 -4.43
C ARG A 67 -29.57 10.83 -3.54
N GLN A 68 -28.75 11.36 -2.64
CA GLN A 68 -28.02 10.54 -1.66
C GLN A 68 -28.98 9.86 -0.66
N TYR A 69 -29.99 10.57 -0.16
CA TYR A 69 -31.03 9.98 0.69
C TYR A 69 -31.85 8.92 -0.03
N GLU A 70 -32.07 9.08 -1.35
CA GLU A 70 -32.70 8.06 -2.21
C GLU A 70 -31.81 6.83 -2.47
N GLY A 71 -30.59 6.80 -1.91
CA GLY A 71 -29.64 5.70 -2.10
C GLY A 71 -29.05 5.62 -3.51
N LYS A 72 -29.06 6.73 -4.27
CA LYS A 72 -28.42 6.78 -5.59
C LYS A 72 -26.92 6.91 -5.45
N TYR A 73 -26.18 6.31 -6.39
CA TYR A 73 -24.73 6.44 -6.47
C TYR A 73 -24.34 7.68 -7.27
N GLU A 74 -23.15 8.21 -7.04
CA GLU A 74 -22.69 9.44 -7.69
C GLU A 74 -22.62 9.30 -9.22
N HIS A 75 -22.34 8.10 -9.73
CA HIS A 75 -22.41 7.82 -11.17
C HIS A 75 -23.83 8.05 -11.75
N ASP A 76 -24.87 7.51 -11.10
CA ASP A 76 -26.26 7.70 -11.54
C ASP A 76 -26.68 9.18 -11.48
N MET A 77 -26.20 9.90 -10.45
CA MET A 77 -26.42 11.34 -10.33
C MET A 77 -25.78 12.11 -11.48
N ILE A 78 -24.54 11.77 -11.85
CA ILE A 78 -23.83 12.38 -12.97
C ILE A 78 -24.56 12.13 -14.29
N GLU A 79 -24.99 10.90 -14.55
CA GLU A 79 -25.76 10.57 -15.77
C GLU A 79 -27.06 11.38 -15.83
N HIS A 80 -27.80 11.43 -14.72
CA HIS A 80 -29.02 12.24 -14.64
C HIS A 80 -28.76 13.75 -14.85
N LEU A 81 -27.63 14.25 -14.35
CA LEU A 81 -27.20 15.63 -14.58
C LEU A 81 -26.83 15.87 -16.05
N LYS A 82 -26.13 14.94 -16.72
CA LYS A 82 -25.81 15.02 -18.16
C LYS A 82 -27.08 15.05 -18.99
N GLU A 83 -28.03 14.14 -18.73
CA GLU A 83 -29.33 14.10 -19.41
C GLU A 83 -30.08 15.43 -19.25
N THR A 84 -30.06 15.98 -18.04
CA THR A 84 -30.73 17.25 -17.74
C THR A 84 -30.07 18.42 -18.50
N LEU A 85 -28.74 18.53 -18.44
CA LEU A 85 -27.99 19.56 -19.15
C LEU A 85 -28.19 19.45 -20.67
N ALA A 86 -28.20 18.23 -21.22
CA ALA A 86 -28.47 17.98 -22.63
C ALA A 86 -29.88 18.43 -23.02
N CYS A 87 -30.88 18.15 -22.17
CA CYS A 87 -32.26 18.59 -22.39
C CYS A 87 -32.46 20.11 -22.33
N VAL A 88 -31.61 20.83 -21.58
CA VAL A 88 -31.60 22.32 -21.53
C VAL A 88 -30.73 22.90 -22.65
N GLY A 89 -30.12 22.06 -23.49
CA GLY A 89 -29.26 22.48 -24.61
C GLY A 89 -27.82 22.79 -24.23
N ARG A 90 -27.42 22.52 -22.99
CA ARG A 90 -26.07 22.76 -22.43
C ARG A 90 -25.12 21.59 -22.70
N ARG A 91 -24.99 21.21 -23.97
CA ARG A 91 -24.10 20.10 -24.41
C ARG A 91 -22.62 20.39 -24.14
N ASP A 92 -22.24 21.66 -24.10
CA ASP A 92 -20.92 22.14 -23.66
C ASP A 92 -20.59 21.60 -22.26
N LEU A 93 -21.54 21.72 -21.32
CA LEU A 93 -21.36 21.27 -19.95
C LEU A 93 -21.43 19.75 -19.80
N CYS A 94 -22.18 19.05 -20.64
CA CYS A 94 -22.15 17.59 -20.69
C CYS A 94 -20.74 17.10 -21.03
N LYS A 95 -20.11 17.68 -22.05
CA LYS A 95 -18.75 17.32 -22.46
C LYS A 95 -17.73 17.62 -21.36
N GLU A 96 -17.82 18.78 -20.72
CA GLU A 96 -16.93 19.11 -19.60
C GLU A 96 -17.07 18.13 -18.43
N LEU A 97 -18.29 17.67 -18.14
CA LEU A 97 -18.57 16.70 -17.10
C LEU A 97 -17.99 15.32 -17.44
N GLU A 98 -18.06 14.91 -18.71
CA GLU A 98 -17.39 13.70 -19.22
C GLU A 98 -15.86 13.79 -19.13
N ASP A 99 -15.29 14.91 -19.56
CA ASP A 99 -13.83 15.15 -19.51
C ASP A 99 -13.33 15.13 -18.05
N GLU A 100 -14.09 15.74 -17.12
CA GLU A 100 -13.75 15.74 -15.69
C GLU A 100 -13.89 14.35 -15.05
N GLU A 101 -14.88 13.55 -15.44
CA GLU A 101 -14.99 12.14 -15.05
C GLU A 101 -13.78 11.33 -15.51
N GLN A 102 -13.39 11.46 -16.79
CA GLN A 102 -12.24 10.76 -17.34
C GLN A 102 -10.95 11.17 -16.63
N ARG A 103 -10.75 12.48 -16.42
CA ARG A 103 -9.58 13.02 -15.72
C ARG A 103 -9.46 12.44 -14.31
N ARG A 104 -10.58 12.37 -13.56
CA ARG A 104 -10.56 11.83 -12.19
C ARG A 104 -10.38 10.32 -12.14
N ARG A 105 -10.94 9.58 -13.10
CA ARG A 105 -10.68 8.13 -13.23
C ARG A 105 -9.19 7.88 -13.45
N LYS A 106 -8.60 8.57 -14.42
CA LYS A 106 -7.16 8.49 -14.68
C LYS A 106 -6.33 8.85 -13.45
N GLN A 107 -6.67 9.93 -12.74
CA GLN A 107 -5.95 10.31 -11.52
C GLN A 107 -6.00 9.25 -10.42
N LYS A 108 -7.13 8.55 -10.27
CA LYS A 108 -7.24 7.43 -9.32
C LYS A 108 -6.41 6.23 -9.77
N GLU A 109 -6.45 5.90 -11.05
CA GLU A 109 -5.64 4.83 -11.64
C GLU A 109 -4.15 5.11 -11.41
N ASP A 110 -3.68 6.32 -11.72
CA ASP A 110 -2.29 6.75 -11.49
C ASP A 110 -1.91 6.71 -9.99
N GLU A 111 -2.84 7.03 -9.09
CA GLU A 111 -2.59 6.96 -7.64
C GLU A 111 -2.54 5.51 -7.13
N GLU A 112 -3.41 4.65 -7.63
CA GLU A 112 -3.42 3.22 -7.30
C GLU A 112 -2.16 2.53 -7.83
N GLU A 113 -1.71 2.88 -9.03
CA GLU A 113 -0.44 2.42 -9.60
C GLU A 113 0.73 2.80 -8.69
N ARG A 114 0.86 4.08 -8.31
CA ARG A 114 1.91 4.51 -7.36
C ARG A 114 1.88 3.77 -6.03
N ARG A 115 0.69 3.46 -5.49
CA ARG A 115 0.58 2.69 -4.24
C ARG A 115 1.06 1.25 -4.42
N ARG A 116 0.79 0.63 -5.56
CA ARG A 116 1.28 -0.72 -5.88
C ARG A 116 2.80 -0.73 -6.06
N GLU A 117 3.34 0.25 -6.79
CA GLU A 117 4.79 0.41 -6.96
C GLU A 117 5.48 0.60 -5.60
N GLN A 118 4.94 1.44 -4.73
CA GLN A 118 5.48 1.64 -3.39
C GLN A 118 5.43 0.36 -2.55
N ALA A 119 4.32 -0.37 -2.57
CA ALA A 119 4.20 -1.63 -1.84
C ALA A 119 5.21 -2.69 -2.32
N ASN A 120 5.42 -2.77 -3.64
CA ASN A 120 6.41 -3.67 -4.23
C ASN A 120 7.83 -3.29 -3.81
N TYR A 121 8.17 -2.00 -3.80
CA TYR A 121 9.46 -1.52 -3.34
C TYR A 121 9.70 -1.85 -1.86
N GLU A 122 8.71 -1.64 -1.00
CA GLU A 122 8.79 -2.00 0.43
C GLU A 122 8.91 -3.51 0.65
N GLU A 123 8.29 -4.33 -0.20
CA GLU A 123 8.46 -5.78 -0.18
C GLU A 123 9.87 -6.21 -0.62
N GLU A 124 10.39 -5.64 -1.70
CA GLU A 124 11.74 -5.91 -2.20
C GLU A 124 12.81 -5.55 -1.15
N GLN A 125 12.66 -4.41 -0.46
CA GLN A 125 13.57 -4.02 0.63
C GLN A 125 13.55 -5.04 1.78
N ARG A 126 12.38 -5.52 2.18
CA ARG A 126 12.28 -6.55 3.23
C ARG A 126 12.94 -7.86 2.82
N GLN A 127 12.75 -8.30 1.57
CA GLN A 127 13.39 -9.52 1.07
C GLN A 127 14.92 -9.40 1.08
N LEU A 128 15.45 -8.23 0.70
CA LEU A 128 16.90 -7.98 0.76
C LEU A 128 17.43 -8.00 2.19
N GLU A 129 16.71 -7.41 3.15
CA GLU A 129 17.10 -7.46 4.57
C GLU A 129 17.07 -8.89 5.14
N GLU A 130 16.04 -9.68 4.79
CA GLU A 130 15.93 -11.09 5.19
C GLU A 130 17.07 -11.94 4.59
N GLU A 131 17.39 -11.75 3.31
CA GLU A 131 18.50 -12.45 2.65
C GLU A 131 19.84 -12.09 3.30
N GLU A 132 20.07 -10.81 3.62
CA GLU A 132 21.28 -10.38 4.30
C GLU A 132 21.37 -10.98 5.72
N GLN A 133 20.26 -11.01 6.46
CA GLN A 133 20.22 -11.64 7.77
C GLN A 133 20.54 -13.14 7.69
N GLN A 134 19.92 -13.85 6.74
CA GLN A 134 20.18 -15.27 6.52
C GLN A 134 21.65 -15.53 6.22
N ARG A 135 22.27 -14.72 5.33
CA ARG A 135 23.71 -14.84 5.03
C ARG A 135 24.58 -14.68 6.27
N ARG A 136 24.26 -13.74 7.16
CA ARG A 136 25.01 -13.54 8.42
C ARG A 136 24.81 -14.71 9.41
N GLU A 137 23.67 -15.37 9.38
CA GLU A 137 23.41 -16.55 10.20
C GLU A 137 24.15 -17.77 9.67
N ASP A 138 24.15 -17.97 8.35
CA ASP A 138 24.90 -19.04 7.69
C ASP A 138 26.42 -18.89 7.91
N GLU A 139 26.94 -17.66 7.78
CA GLU A 139 28.36 -17.36 8.06
C GLU A 139 28.72 -17.69 9.52
N ARG A 140 27.85 -17.35 10.48
CA ARG A 140 28.04 -17.68 11.89
C ARG A 140 28.02 -19.18 12.14
N TYR A 141 27.10 -19.90 11.51
CA TYR A 141 26.99 -21.36 11.64
C TYR A 141 28.25 -22.05 11.10
N GLU A 142 28.73 -21.65 9.92
CA GLU A 142 29.95 -22.19 9.33
C GLU A 142 31.20 -21.85 10.15
N GLU A 143 31.27 -20.65 10.73
CA GLU A 143 32.37 -20.29 11.63
C GLU A 143 32.35 -21.15 12.92
N GLU A 144 31.19 -21.33 13.54
CA GLU A 144 31.05 -22.17 14.73
C GLU A 144 31.44 -23.63 14.44
N LYS A 145 31.01 -24.15 13.29
CA LYS A 145 31.37 -25.49 12.83
C LYS A 145 32.88 -25.66 12.67
N ARG A 146 33.57 -24.69 12.06
CA ARG A 146 35.04 -24.70 11.94
C ARG A 146 35.72 -24.67 13.30
N ARG A 147 35.22 -23.87 14.25
CA ARG A 147 35.77 -23.82 15.62
C ARG A 147 35.63 -25.16 16.34
N ARG A 148 34.50 -25.85 16.19
CA ARG A 148 34.30 -27.19 16.77
C ARG A 148 35.25 -28.22 16.17
N GLN A 149 35.41 -28.21 14.85
CA GLN A 149 36.36 -29.10 14.18
C GLN A 149 37.80 -28.86 14.64
N GLN A 150 38.21 -27.58 14.73
CA GLN A 150 39.54 -27.24 15.23
C GLN A 150 39.76 -27.74 16.66
N GLN A 151 38.75 -27.60 17.52
CA GLN A 151 38.82 -28.05 18.89
C GLN A 151 38.90 -29.59 19.00
N GLU A 152 38.15 -30.32 18.17
CA GLU A 152 38.26 -31.78 18.08
C GLU A 152 39.66 -32.22 17.60
N GLU A 153 40.23 -31.55 16.59
CA GLU A 153 41.59 -31.81 16.10
C GLU A 153 42.67 -31.54 17.17
N ASP A 154 42.54 -30.43 17.90
CA ASP A 154 43.46 -30.04 18.98
C ASP A 154 43.37 -31.04 20.16
N ASP A 155 42.16 -31.46 20.55
CA ASP A 155 41.92 -32.46 21.59
C ASP A 155 42.50 -33.84 21.20
N GLU A 156 42.32 -34.27 19.95
CA GLU A 156 42.92 -35.51 19.43
C GLU A 156 44.45 -35.46 19.43
N TYR A 157 45.03 -34.32 19.03
CA TYR A 157 46.47 -34.11 19.05
C TYR A 157 47.04 -34.22 20.47
N GLU A 158 46.41 -33.54 21.44
CA GLU A 158 46.82 -33.62 22.85
C GLU A 158 46.70 -35.06 23.40
N GLU A 159 45.65 -35.80 23.03
CA GLU A 159 45.48 -37.17 23.48
C GLU A 159 46.57 -38.09 22.91
N GLN A 160 46.92 -37.95 21.62
CA GLN A 160 48.03 -38.68 21.03
C GLN A 160 49.35 -38.41 21.74
N GLN A 161 49.62 -37.15 22.08
CA GLN A 161 50.83 -36.77 22.79
C GLN A 161 50.89 -37.40 24.19
N ARG A 162 49.79 -37.39 24.96
CA ARG A 162 49.72 -38.06 26.26
C ARG A 162 49.96 -39.57 26.15
N ARG A 163 49.38 -40.22 25.13
CA ARG A 163 49.60 -41.66 24.88
C ARG A 163 51.06 -41.97 24.54
N GLN A 164 51.74 -41.07 23.86
CA GLN A 164 53.15 -41.21 23.53
C GLN A 164 54.03 -41.06 24.77
N ASP A 165 53.79 -40.03 25.58
CA ASP A 165 54.48 -39.81 26.86
C ASP A 165 54.28 -41.00 27.83
N GLU A 166 53.08 -41.58 27.88
CA GLU A 166 52.80 -42.78 28.68
C GLU A 166 53.58 -44.00 28.19
N LYS A 167 53.67 -44.20 26.86
CA LYS A 167 54.48 -45.28 26.29
C LYS A 167 55.96 -45.12 26.60
N GLU A 168 56.49 -43.90 26.50
CA GLU A 168 57.88 -43.61 26.85
C GLU A 168 58.15 -43.88 28.33
N LYS A 169 57.27 -43.44 29.23
CA LYS A 169 57.36 -43.75 30.67
C LYS A 169 57.31 -45.25 30.97
N GLN A 170 56.45 -46.00 30.27
CA GLN A 170 56.37 -47.45 30.43
C GLN A 170 57.66 -48.13 29.97
N GLN A 171 58.21 -47.73 28.81
CA GLN A 171 59.50 -48.24 28.33
C GLN A 171 60.63 -47.93 29.30
N GLU A 172 60.70 -46.72 29.84
CA GLU A 172 61.73 -46.33 30.81
C GLU A 172 61.63 -47.15 32.11
N GLN A 173 60.41 -47.40 32.60
CA GLN A 173 60.18 -48.28 33.75
C GLN A 173 60.61 -49.72 33.47
N GLU A 174 60.31 -50.25 32.29
CA GLU A 174 60.68 -51.62 31.92
C GLU A 174 62.20 -51.76 31.80
N GLN A 175 62.89 -50.79 31.18
CA GLN A 175 64.35 -50.75 31.15
C GLN A 175 64.96 -50.70 32.54
N ARG A 176 64.40 -49.90 33.47
CA ARG A 176 64.84 -49.87 34.87
C ARG A 176 64.68 -51.23 35.55
N ARG A 177 63.53 -51.91 35.40
CA ARG A 177 63.31 -53.25 35.96
C ARG A 177 64.31 -54.27 35.41
N GLN A 178 64.55 -54.25 34.10
CA GLN A 178 65.54 -55.15 33.48
C GLN A 178 66.96 -54.90 34.00
N PHE A 179 67.31 -53.63 34.22
CA PHE A 179 68.60 -53.27 34.80
C PHE A 179 68.74 -53.75 36.25
N GLU A 180 67.71 -53.56 37.08
CA GLU A 180 67.68 -54.05 38.46
C GLU A 180 67.76 -55.58 38.55
N GLU A 181 67.03 -56.32 37.68
CA GLU A 181 67.13 -57.78 37.61
C GLU A 181 68.53 -58.28 37.21
N GLN A 182 69.21 -57.59 36.29
CA GLN A 182 70.60 -57.94 35.93
C GLN A 182 71.59 -57.73 37.09
N GLN A 183 71.38 -56.70 37.91
CA GLN A 183 72.21 -56.44 39.09
C GLN A 183 72.02 -57.52 40.16
N GLN A 184 70.80 -58.03 40.35
CA GLN A 184 70.52 -59.08 41.34
C GLN A 184 71.03 -60.48 40.94
N ARG A 185 71.38 -60.69 39.67
CA ARG A 185 71.91 -61.97 39.16
C ARG A 185 73.45 -62.05 39.17
N ARG A 186 74.14 -61.02 39.66
CA ARG A 186 75.61 -60.99 39.85
C ARG A 186 75.96 -61.21 41.31
#